data_AF-A0A6L9MXP8-F1
#
_entry.id   AF-A0A6L9MXP8-F1
#
_cell.length_a   1.000
_cell.length_b   1.000
_cell.length_c   1.000
_cell.angle_alpha   90.00
_cell.angle_beta   90.00
_cell.angle_gamma   90.00
#
_symmetry.space_group_name_H-M   'P 1'
#
loop_
_entity.id
_entity.type
_entity.pdbx_description
1 polymer ?
#
loop_
_entity_poly.entity_id
_entity_poly.type
_entity_poly.pdbx_seq_one_letter_code
_entity_poly.pdbx_strand_id
1 'polypeptide(L)'
;MFTRRVLLAACALLAACQSVTSTSSVKTESLLRDDLFPSHQLFTIETEQDVFYLGKEAKRFAERAILDETANVTTKKAKDVRGFVSAILDYSDNGIAYRNNANTVANTTFSNRAANCLSLSIMTFALAEHVGLKATLYEVDIPEYWTRRDGFSLLNGHVNLRVSASDNPSSIVLGSTWADVDFDPQAIRSRFPRVPVSKQSVLAMFYNNKGADALVANSYTRAYKYFKAATEVAPQLQQSWTNLGVLYRMKGELKLAENVYQHALSLDSENLTVWENLAILYRHQNRHEESKQLLASVETKRKTNPFYHFILGEQSFEDGEFAKALAHYQRAVRLDRKNHEILFGLAKAYYELGDISNAQRYLQGAVNFSPDKYSAQHYSSKLAALAHNER
;
A
#
# COMPACT_ATOMS: atom_id res chain seq x y z
N MET A 1 -71.41 -2.96 -46.41
CA MET A 1 -71.46 -1.73 -45.59
C MET A 1 -70.33 -1.78 -44.58
N PHE A 2 -69.14 -1.29 -44.95
CA PHE A 2 -68.60 0.01 -44.48
C PHE A 2 -68.64 0.20 -42.96
N THR A 3 -67.48 0.11 -42.30
CA THR A 3 -66.82 1.31 -41.73
C THR A 3 -65.42 1.00 -41.23
N ARG A 4 -64.45 1.77 -41.76
CA ARG A 4 -63.06 1.90 -41.35
C ARG A 4 -62.98 2.50 -39.93
N ARG A 5 -62.03 2.05 -39.12
CA ARG A 5 -61.31 2.91 -38.17
C ARG A 5 -59.82 2.61 -38.26
N VAL A 6 -59.11 3.56 -38.87
CA VAL A 6 -57.65 3.63 -38.95
C VAL A 6 -57.18 4.30 -37.65
N LEU A 7 -56.38 3.61 -36.85
CA LEU A 7 -55.60 4.26 -35.78
C LEU A 7 -54.32 4.82 -36.41
N LEU A 8 -54.20 6.14 -36.42
CA LEU A 8 -52.99 6.88 -36.72
C LEU A 8 -52.07 6.84 -35.49
N ALA A 9 -50.97 6.09 -35.57
CA ALA A 9 -49.86 6.22 -34.64
C ALA A 9 -48.88 7.27 -35.19
N ALA A 10 -48.91 8.47 -34.63
CA ALA A 10 -47.92 9.51 -34.87
C ALA A 10 -46.76 9.33 -33.87
N CYS A 11 -45.64 8.74 -34.31
CA CYS A 11 -44.39 8.79 -33.55
C CYS A 11 -43.65 10.09 -33.88
N ALA A 12 -43.72 11.05 -32.96
CA ALA A 12 -42.92 12.26 -32.98
C ALA A 12 -41.44 11.91 -32.71
N LEU A 13 -40.56 12.20 -33.68
CA LEU A 13 -39.12 12.20 -33.49
C LEU A 13 -38.73 13.43 -32.66
N LEU A 14 -38.54 13.25 -31.36
CA LEU A 14 -37.89 14.23 -30.50
C LEU A 14 -36.37 14.12 -30.70
N ALA A 15 -35.82 15.04 -31.50
CA ALA A 15 -34.39 15.33 -31.52
C ALA A 15 -34.02 16.05 -30.22
N ALA A 16 -33.59 15.30 -29.22
CA ALA A 16 -32.92 15.85 -28.05
C ALA A 16 -31.43 16.02 -28.39
N CYS A 17 -31.00 17.26 -28.61
CA CYS A 17 -29.58 17.63 -28.59
C CYS A 17 -29.03 17.34 -27.20
N GLN A 18 -28.35 16.20 -27.02
CA GLN A 18 -27.47 16.01 -25.86
C GLN A 18 -26.20 16.84 -26.11
N SER A 19 -26.10 17.98 -25.42
CA SER A 19 -24.81 18.63 -25.21
C SER A 19 -23.97 17.71 -24.33
N VAL A 20 -23.17 16.85 -24.96
CA VAL A 20 -22.11 16.12 -24.29
C VAL A 20 -21.11 17.17 -23.83
N THR A 21 -21.10 17.46 -22.54
CA THR A 21 -19.99 18.16 -21.89
C THR A 21 -18.75 17.31 -22.14
N SER A 22 -17.88 17.78 -23.01
CA SER A 22 -16.59 17.17 -23.26
C SER A 22 -15.79 17.28 -21.98
N THR A 23 -15.69 16.19 -21.23
CA THR A 23 -14.61 16.00 -20.27
C THR A 23 -13.32 16.06 -21.08
N SER A 24 -12.70 17.24 -21.08
CA SER A 24 -11.37 17.46 -21.64
C SER A 24 -10.45 16.47 -20.94
N SER A 25 -10.07 15.39 -21.64
CA SER A 25 -8.92 14.61 -21.21
C SER A 25 -7.73 15.56 -21.34
N VAL A 26 -7.31 16.10 -20.20
CA VAL A 26 -6.05 16.84 -20.13
C VAL A 26 -5.00 15.85 -20.57
N LYS A 27 -4.45 16.03 -21.78
CA LYS A 27 -3.37 15.17 -22.27
C LYS A 27 -2.26 15.20 -21.23
N THR A 28 -1.83 14.05 -20.75
CA THR A 28 -0.83 13.89 -19.68
C THR A 28 0.45 14.72 -19.94
N GLU A 29 0.83 14.89 -21.21
CA GLU A 29 1.94 15.75 -21.66
C GLU A 29 1.80 17.23 -21.21
N SER A 30 0.58 17.72 -21.04
CA SER A 30 0.31 19.10 -20.60
C SER A 30 0.47 19.30 -19.08
N LEU A 31 0.54 18.21 -18.31
CA LEU A 31 0.71 18.25 -16.85
C LEU A 31 2.18 18.25 -16.42
N LEU A 32 3.08 17.77 -17.29
CA LEU A 32 4.53 17.78 -17.08
C LEU A 32 5.11 19.08 -17.64
N ARG A 33 5.69 19.91 -16.76
CA ARG A 33 6.19 21.25 -17.09
C ARG A 33 7.69 21.36 -16.91
N ASP A 34 8.42 20.84 -17.89
CA ASP A 34 9.89 20.86 -17.94
C ASP A 34 10.45 22.29 -17.88
N ASP A 35 9.72 23.26 -18.42
CA ASP A 35 10.07 24.68 -18.44
C ASP A 35 10.10 25.30 -17.04
N LEU A 36 9.32 24.78 -16.08
CA LEU A 36 9.37 25.20 -14.67
C LEU A 36 10.59 24.64 -13.93
N PHE A 37 11.27 23.65 -14.52
CA PHE A 37 12.39 22.92 -13.96
C PHE A 37 13.50 22.70 -15.01
N PRO A 38 14.08 23.77 -15.60
CA PRO A 38 14.95 23.65 -16.77
C PRO A 38 16.21 22.81 -16.54
N SER A 39 16.69 22.72 -15.28
CA SER A 39 17.85 21.92 -14.90
C SER A 39 17.54 20.47 -14.51
N HIS A 40 16.30 19.99 -14.68
CA HIS A 40 15.92 18.62 -14.31
C HIS A 40 16.73 17.55 -15.05
N GLN A 41 17.20 17.84 -16.27
CA GLN A 41 18.01 16.94 -17.07
C GLN A 41 19.44 16.74 -16.52
N LEU A 42 19.93 17.65 -15.67
CA LEU A 42 21.24 17.54 -15.05
C LEU A 42 21.29 16.48 -13.93
N PHE A 43 20.12 16.06 -13.43
CA PHE A 43 20.02 15.03 -12.40
C PHE A 43 19.90 13.65 -13.05
N THR A 44 20.90 12.80 -12.81
CA THR A 44 20.81 11.38 -13.11
C THR A 44 19.92 10.70 -12.06
N ILE A 45 19.12 9.75 -12.53
CA ILE A 45 18.31 8.88 -11.68
C ILE A 45 18.70 7.44 -11.97
N GLU A 46 18.52 6.59 -10.98
CA GLU A 46 18.79 5.15 -11.05
C GLU A 46 17.94 4.52 -12.16
N THR A 47 18.51 3.67 -13.02
CA THR A 47 17.74 2.91 -14.02
C THR A 47 17.05 1.69 -13.39
N GLU A 48 16.14 1.03 -14.10
CA GLU A 48 15.59 -0.26 -13.64
C GLU A 48 16.71 -1.26 -13.31
N GLN A 49 17.74 -1.33 -14.16
CA GLN A 49 18.87 -2.22 -13.93
C GLN A 49 19.61 -1.88 -12.64
N ASP A 50 19.80 -0.59 -12.34
CA ASP A 50 20.45 -0.13 -11.11
C ASP A 50 19.60 -0.46 -9.87
N VAL A 51 18.29 -0.24 -9.94
CA VAL A 51 17.35 -0.44 -8.82
C VAL A 51 17.31 -1.90 -8.37
N PHE A 52 17.32 -2.84 -9.32
CA PHE A 52 17.26 -4.28 -9.06
C PHE A 52 18.63 -4.97 -9.11
N TYR A 53 19.72 -4.21 -9.24
CA TYR A 53 21.07 -4.78 -9.32
C TYR A 53 21.45 -5.50 -8.01
N LEU A 54 22.10 -6.66 -8.16
CA LEU A 54 22.71 -7.41 -7.06
C LEU A 54 24.22 -7.60 -7.27
N GLY A 55 24.99 -7.26 -6.24
CA GLY A 55 26.41 -7.52 -6.15
C GLY A 55 26.73 -8.99 -5.79
N LYS A 56 28.02 -9.32 -5.80
CA LYS A 56 28.49 -10.72 -5.63
C LYS A 56 28.09 -11.32 -4.29
N GLU A 57 28.11 -10.53 -3.22
CA GLU A 57 27.78 -11.00 -1.86
C GLU A 57 26.29 -11.32 -1.72
N ALA A 58 25.43 -10.41 -2.19
CA ALA A 58 23.98 -10.60 -2.19
C ALA A 58 23.57 -11.84 -3.01
N LYS A 59 24.19 -12.04 -4.18
CA LYS A 59 23.98 -13.24 -5.03
C LYS A 59 24.35 -14.53 -4.30
N ARG A 60 25.54 -14.57 -3.68
CA ARG A 60 26.00 -15.73 -2.91
C ARG A 60 25.12 -16.00 -1.69
N PHE A 61 24.63 -14.95 -1.04
CA PHE A 61 23.67 -15.08 0.06
C PHE A 61 22.39 -15.78 -0.43
N ALA A 62 21.78 -15.31 -1.52
CA ALA A 62 20.59 -15.94 -2.07
C ALA A 62 20.83 -17.40 -2.47
N GLU A 63 21.96 -17.68 -3.13
CA GLU A 63 22.34 -19.03 -3.55
C GLU A 63 22.46 -20.00 -2.37
N ARG A 64 22.94 -19.54 -1.21
CA ARG A 64 22.98 -20.36 0.02
C ARG A 64 21.61 -20.51 0.66
N ALA A 65 20.80 -19.46 0.63
CA ALA A 65 19.48 -19.44 1.27
C ALA A 65 18.48 -20.45 0.68
N ILE A 66 18.74 -20.96 -0.53
CA ILE A 66 17.91 -22.02 -1.15
C ILE A 66 18.46 -23.44 -0.96
N LEU A 67 19.65 -23.60 -0.36
CA LEU A 67 20.26 -24.92 -0.14
C LEU A 67 19.72 -25.54 1.15
N ASP A 68 19.18 -26.75 1.02
CA ASP A 68 18.85 -27.60 2.16
C ASP A 68 20.11 -28.34 2.61
N GLU A 69 20.69 -27.94 3.76
CA GLU A 69 21.86 -28.61 4.35
C GLU A 69 21.56 -30.05 4.82
N THR A 70 20.28 -30.43 4.91
CA THR A 70 19.85 -31.77 5.35
C THR A 70 19.54 -32.72 4.20
N ALA A 71 19.53 -32.24 2.95
CA ALA A 71 19.24 -33.05 1.77
C ALA A 71 20.45 -33.90 1.34
N ASN A 72 20.26 -35.22 1.28
CA ASN A 72 21.27 -36.16 0.80
C ASN A 72 21.74 -35.82 -0.62
N VAL A 73 23.06 -35.90 -0.82
CA VAL A 73 23.89 -35.53 -1.99
C VAL A 73 23.38 -36.08 -3.35
N THR A 74 22.49 -37.07 -3.34
CA THR A 74 21.98 -37.75 -4.54
C THR A 74 20.71 -37.14 -5.14
N THR A 75 20.07 -36.16 -4.49
CA THR A 75 18.90 -35.47 -5.06
C THR A 75 19.29 -34.17 -5.75
N LYS A 76 18.88 -34.00 -7.01
CA LYS A 76 19.03 -32.74 -7.77
C LYS A 76 18.58 -31.57 -6.90
N LYS A 77 19.48 -30.61 -6.66
CA LYS A 77 19.32 -29.36 -5.88
C LYS A 77 17.85 -28.96 -5.67
N ALA A 78 17.27 -29.38 -4.55
CA ALA A 78 15.95 -28.93 -4.17
C ALA A 78 16.01 -27.44 -3.81
N LYS A 79 15.01 -26.65 -4.25
CA LYS A 79 14.90 -25.24 -3.84
C LYS A 79 13.95 -25.16 -2.65
N ASP A 80 14.46 -24.73 -1.50
CA ASP A 80 13.63 -24.49 -0.31
C ASP A 80 13.11 -23.05 -0.29
N VAL A 81 11.82 -22.88 -0.63
CA VAL A 81 11.14 -21.58 -0.59
C VAL A 81 11.02 -21.06 0.84
N ARG A 82 10.80 -21.94 1.83
CA ARG A 82 10.65 -21.54 3.23
C ARG A 82 12.00 -21.16 3.82
N GLY A 83 13.03 -21.96 3.59
CA GLY A 83 14.41 -21.65 3.98
C GLY A 83 14.87 -20.32 3.39
N PHE A 84 14.56 -20.06 2.12
CA PHE A 84 14.85 -18.77 1.49
C PHE A 84 14.16 -17.61 2.21
N VAL A 85 12.84 -17.70 2.43
CA VAL A 85 12.10 -16.63 3.10
C VAL A 85 12.55 -16.45 4.55
N SER A 86 12.81 -17.54 5.28
CA SER A 86 13.35 -17.47 6.64
C SER A 86 14.68 -16.73 6.66
N ALA A 87 15.63 -17.12 5.80
CA ALA A 87 16.93 -16.47 5.74
C ALA A 87 16.83 -14.97 5.42
N ILE A 88 15.88 -14.57 4.58
CA ILE A 88 15.62 -13.16 4.25
C ILE A 88 15.08 -12.39 5.46
N LEU A 89 14.08 -12.95 6.15
CA LEU A 89 13.50 -12.34 7.35
C LEU A 89 14.53 -12.27 8.47
N ASP A 90 15.27 -13.35 8.73
CA ASP A 90 16.34 -13.40 9.72
C ASP A 90 17.44 -12.38 9.42
N TYR A 91 17.79 -12.21 8.13
CA TYR A 91 18.76 -11.20 7.70
C TYR A 91 18.25 -9.77 7.93
N SER A 92 16.97 -9.53 7.68
CA SER A 92 16.31 -8.26 7.93
C SER A 92 16.28 -7.95 9.43
N ASP A 93 15.79 -8.89 10.24
CA ASP A 93 15.56 -8.70 11.68
C ASP A 93 16.85 -8.56 12.48
N ASN A 94 17.90 -9.32 12.13
CA ASN A 94 19.17 -9.32 12.86
C ASN A 94 20.21 -8.35 12.27
N GLY A 95 19.85 -7.59 11.24
CA GLY A 95 20.83 -6.91 10.40
C GLY A 95 20.43 -5.53 9.93
N ILE A 96 19.14 -5.22 9.72
CA ILE A 96 18.73 -4.01 9.00
C ILE A 96 17.94 -3.07 9.92
N ALA A 97 18.43 -1.83 10.05
CA ALA A 97 17.69 -0.77 10.72
C ALA A 97 16.56 -0.25 9.83
N TYR A 98 15.30 -0.41 10.27
CA TYR A 98 14.16 0.15 9.54
C TYR A 98 14.19 1.68 9.56
N ARG A 99 14.22 2.31 8.38
CA ARG A 99 14.27 3.77 8.21
C ARG A 99 13.37 4.20 7.07
N ASN A 100 12.32 4.96 7.37
CA ASN A 100 11.33 5.42 6.38
C ASN A 100 11.92 6.14 5.15
N ASN A 101 13.04 6.86 5.30
CA ASN A 101 13.73 7.59 4.23
C ASN A 101 14.85 6.78 3.53
N ALA A 102 15.06 5.51 3.89
CA ALA A 102 16.07 4.68 3.24
C ALA A 102 15.55 4.07 1.94
N ASN A 103 15.24 4.93 0.96
CA ASN A 103 14.86 4.55 -0.41
C ASN A 103 16.11 4.15 -1.22
N THR A 104 16.65 2.97 -0.91
CA THR A 104 17.87 2.42 -1.51
C THR A 104 17.58 1.34 -2.55
N VAL A 105 18.49 1.19 -3.51
CA VAL A 105 18.49 0.10 -4.50
C VAL A 105 18.84 -1.24 -3.85
N ALA A 106 18.51 -2.36 -4.48
CA ALA A 106 18.64 -3.71 -3.92
C ALA A 106 20.02 -4.00 -3.30
N ASN A 107 21.11 -3.78 -4.04
CA ASN A 107 22.45 -4.06 -3.52
C ASN A 107 22.86 -3.16 -2.34
N THR A 108 22.42 -1.90 -2.35
CA THR A 108 22.68 -0.96 -1.26
C THR A 108 21.88 -1.34 -0.03
N THR A 109 20.63 -1.75 -0.18
CA THR A 109 19.78 -2.28 0.90
C THR A 109 20.48 -3.46 1.60
N PHE A 110 21.02 -4.39 0.81
CA PHE A 110 21.79 -5.52 1.33
C PHE A 110 23.04 -5.06 2.09
N SER A 111 23.84 -4.16 1.52
CA SER A 111 25.14 -3.78 2.09
C SER A 111 25.05 -2.83 3.29
N ASN A 112 24.15 -1.84 3.23
CA ASN A 112 24.12 -0.71 4.16
C ASN A 112 23.25 -0.96 5.40
N ARG A 113 22.54 -2.08 5.47
CA ARG A 113 21.80 -2.50 6.68
C ARG A 113 20.85 -1.42 7.21
N ALA A 114 20.28 -0.61 6.30
CA ALA A 114 19.22 0.34 6.61
C ALA A 114 18.28 0.47 5.42
N ALA A 115 16.98 0.30 5.64
CA ALA A 115 16.00 0.18 4.56
C ALA A 115 14.58 0.53 5.02
N ASN A 116 13.70 0.84 4.08
CA ASN A 116 12.25 0.79 4.31
C ASN A 116 11.65 -0.47 3.67
N CYS A 117 10.32 -0.65 3.84
CA CYS A 117 9.61 -1.80 3.31
C CYS A 117 9.79 -1.98 1.79
N LEU A 118 9.67 -0.91 1.00
CA LEU A 118 9.81 -0.98 -0.46
C LEU A 118 11.23 -1.42 -0.86
N SER A 119 12.26 -0.87 -0.24
CA SER A 119 13.66 -1.24 -0.51
C SER A 119 13.96 -2.71 -0.15
N LEU A 120 13.39 -3.21 0.94
CA LEU A 120 13.46 -4.63 1.32
C LEU A 120 12.71 -5.53 0.33
N SER A 121 11.54 -5.09 -0.14
CA SER A 121 10.74 -5.79 -1.14
C SER A 121 11.47 -5.86 -2.50
N ILE A 122 12.08 -4.76 -2.95
CA ILE A 122 12.91 -4.70 -4.17
C ILE A 122 14.12 -5.64 -4.05
N MET A 123 14.83 -5.60 -2.92
CA MET A 123 15.97 -6.49 -2.66
C MET A 123 15.54 -7.96 -2.69
N THR A 124 14.47 -8.30 -1.98
CA THR A 124 13.98 -9.69 -1.88
C THR A 124 13.50 -10.21 -3.22
N PHE A 125 12.79 -9.39 -4.00
CA PHE A 125 12.38 -9.71 -5.36
C PHE A 125 13.60 -10.03 -6.24
N ALA A 126 14.62 -9.17 -6.23
CA ALA A 126 15.84 -9.39 -7.02
C ALA A 126 16.60 -10.66 -6.58
N LEU A 127 16.67 -10.93 -5.27
CA LEU A 127 17.31 -12.14 -4.73
C LEU A 127 16.57 -13.41 -5.18
N ALA A 128 15.24 -13.40 -5.12
CA ALA A 128 14.40 -14.52 -5.54
C ALA A 128 14.54 -14.80 -7.05
N GLU A 129 14.50 -13.76 -7.90
CA GLU A 129 14.71 -13.91 -9.34
C GLU A 129 16.10 -14.45 -9.67
N HIS A 130 17.16 -13.99 -8.97
CA HIS A 130 18.53 -14.46 -9.19
C HIS A 130 18.69 -15.97 -9.00
N VAL A 131 18.02 -16.53 -7.98
CA VAL A 131 18.05 -17.98 -7.71
C VAL A 131 17.00 -18.75 -8.50
N GLY A 132 16.27 -18.08 -9.40
CA GLY A 132 15.24 -18.67 -10.24
C GLY A 132 14.02 -19.16 -9.45
N LEU A 133 13.65 -18.48 -8.37
CA LEU A 133 12.33 -18.57 -7.77
C LEU A 133 11.41 -17.57 -8.48
N LYS A 134 10.10 -17.85 -8.45
CA LYS A 134 9.10 -16.91 -8.94
C LYS A 134 8.75 -15.95 -7.81
N ALA A 135 8.78 -14.65 -8.07
CA ALA A 135 8.37 -13.63 -7.12
C ALA A 135 7.25 -12.79 -7.74
N THR A 136 6.13 -12.66 -7.04
CA THR A 136 5.02 -11.79 -7.41
C THR A 136 4.94 -10.65 -6.40
N LEU A 137 5.01 -9.41 -6.88
CA LEU A 137 4.86 -8.21 -6.07
C LEU A 137 3.38 -7.85 -5.95
N TYR A 138 2.96 -7.37 -4.79
CA TYR A 138 1.60 -6.91 -4.55
C TYR A 138 1.61 -5.54 -3.87
N GLU A 139 0.79 -4.63 -4.38
CA GLU A 139 0.41 -3.43 -3.64
C GLU A 139 -0.69 -3.81 -2.65
N VAL A 140 -0.51 -3.41 -1.40
CA VAL A 140 -1.48 -3.64 -0.33
C VAL A 140 -2.36 -2.41 -0.22
N ASP A 141 -3.66 -2.60 -0.41
CA ASP A 141 -4.68 -1.56 -0.26
C ASP A 141 -4.91 -1.29 1.22
N ILE A 142 -4.05 -0.43 1.75
CA ILE A 142 -4.10 0.05 3.11
C ILE A 142 -5.15 1.16 3.18
N PRO A 143 -6.25 0.99 3.96
CA PRO A 143 -7.18 2.07 4.19
C PRO A 143 -6.42 3.23 4.82
N GLU A 144 -6.53 4.41 4.20
CA GLU A 144 -5.71 5.58 4.52
C GLU A 144 -5.80 5.94 6.01
N TYR A 145 -4.74 5.64 6.75
CA TYR A 145 -4.50 6.14 8.09
C TYR A 145 -3.26 7.03 8.04
N TRP A 146 -3.36 8.19 8.66
CA TRP A 146 -2.52 9.31 8.30
C TRP A 146 -1.26 9.37 9.16
N THR A 147 -0.10 9.34 8.52
CA THR A 147 1.13 9.91 9.07
C THR A 147 1.43 11.21 8.33
N ARG A 148 1.40 12.34 9.04
CA ARG A 148 1.89 13.62 8.48
C ARG A 148 3.41 13.57 8.53
N ARG A 149 4.08 13.69 7.39
CA ARG A 149 5.55 13.77 7.33
C ARG A 149 5.94 15.24 7.16
N ASP A 150 6.54 15.85 8.18
CA ASP A 150 7.05 17.23 8.15
C ASP A 150 6.04 18.29 7.67
N GLY A 151 4.75 18.12 8.03
CA GLY A 151 3.67 19.01 7.60
C GLY A 151 3.11 18.73 6.19
N PHE A 152 3.63 17.73 5.49
CA PHE A 152 3.14 17.26 4.20
C PHE A 152 2.21 16.05 4.34
N SER A 153 1.18 16.05 3.50
CA SER A 153 0.21 14.97 3.31
C SER A 153 0.66 14.21 2.05
N LEU A 154 1.65 13.32 2.20
CA LEU A 154 2.19 12.50 1.11
C LEU A 154 1.62 11.08 1.22
N LEU A 155 1.29 10.48 0.07
CA LEU A 155 0.78 9.11 0.01
C LEU A 155 1.94 8.14 -0.20
N ASN A 156 2.12 7.22 0.74
CA ASN A 156 3.04 6.09 0.62
C ASN A 156 2.21 4.80 0.54
N GLY A 157 2.43 4.01 -0.51
CA GLY A 157 1.88 2.65 -0.61
C GLY A 157 2.73 1.65 0.17
N HIS A 158 2.17 0.46 0.41
CA HIS A 158 2.91 -0.69 0.95
C HIS A 158 2.99 -1.79 -0.09
N VAL A 159 4.15 -2.43 -0.19
CA VAL A 159 4.40 -3.52 -1.14
C VAL A 159 4.85 -4.75 -0.37
N ASN A 160 4.10 -5.83 -0.51
CA ASN A 160 4.52 -7.15 -0.08
C ASN A 160 4.72 -8.07 -1.28
N LEU A 161 5.23 -9.28 -1.02
CA LEU A 161 5.62 -10.18 -2.08
C LEU A 161 5.28 -11.62 -1.76
N ARG A 162 4.96 -12.38 -2.80
CA ARG A 162 4.85 -13.85 -2.73
C ARG A 162 6.01 -14.46 -3.48
N VAL A 163 6.80 -15.25 -2.78
CA VAL A 163 7.82 -16.10 -3.38
C VAL A 163 7.24 -17.49 -3.56
N SER A 164 7.43 -18.08 -4.74
CA SER A 164 7.02 -19.45 -5.02
C SER A 164 8.10 -20.21 -5.79
N ALA A 165 7.99 -21.53 -5.75
CA ALA A 165 8.78 -22.38 -6.63
C ALA A 165 8.54 -22.00 -8.10
N SER A 166 9.57 -22.19 -8.92
CA SER A 166 9.49 -22.00 -10.37
C SER A 166 8.81 -23.21 -11.01
N ASP A 167 8.05 -22.99 -12.08
CA ASP A 167 7.36 -24.03 -12.87
C ASP A 167 8.33 -24.93 -13.68
N ASN A 168 9.63 -24.89 -13.39
CA ASN A 168 10.63 -25.62 -14.15
C ASN A 168 10.56 -27.13 -13.80
N PRO A 169 10.27 -28.02 -14.78
CA PRO A 169 10.16 -29.46 -14.54
C PRO A 169 11.46 -30.13 -14.05
N SER A 170 12.57 -29.38 -14.06
CA SER A 170 13.90 -29.85 -13.64
C SER A 170 14.21 -29.66 -12.15
N SER A 171 13.38 -28.91 -11.41
CA SER A 171 13.60 -28.59 -9.99
C SER A 171 12.68 -29.38 -9.07
N ILE A 172 13.26 -30.00 -8.04
CA ILE A 172 12.50 -30.62 -6.94
C ILE A 172 12.24 -29.51 -5.89
N VAL A 173 11.01 -29.43 -5.38
CA VAL A 173 10.61 -28.47 -4.34
C VAL A 173 10.33 -29.25 -3.07
N LEU A 174 10.90 -28.81 -1.95
CA LEU A 174 10.65 -29.39 -0.62
C LEU A 174 9.83 -28.40 0.21
N GLY A 175 8.79 -28.87 0.90
CA GLY A 175 7.95 -28.05 1.77
C GLY A 175 6.85 -27.24 1.05
N SER A 176 6.52 -26.05 1.57
CA SER A 176 5.50 -25.19 0.96
C SER A 176 6.00 -24.66 -0.38
N THR A 177 5.15 -24.72 -1.41
CA THR A 177 5.48 -24.24 -2.75
C THR A 177 5.51 -22.72 -2.85
N TRP A 178 5.05 -22.01 -1.81
CA TRP A 178 5.06 -20.55 -1.74
C TRP A 178 5.12 -20.03 -0.30
N ALA A 179 5.52 -18.77 -0.15
CA ALA A 179 5.50 -18.00 1.08
C ALA A 179 5.30 -16.51 0.76
N ASP A 180 4.51 -15.82 1.60
CA ASP A 180 4.40 -14.36 1.55
C ASP A 180 5.47 -13.73 2.46
N VAL A 181 6.06 -12.62 2.01
CA VAL A 181 7.02 -11.82 2.77
C VAL A 181 6.49 -10.41 2.87
N ASP A 182 6.40 -9.92 4.10
CA ASP A 182 5.91 -8.59 4.43
C ASP A 182 6.89 -7.93 5.41
N PHE A 183 7.38 -6.75 5.03
CA PHE A 183 8.37 -5.98 5.80
C PHE A 183 7.76 -4.76 6.49
N ASP A 184 6.42 -4.67 6.57
CA ASP A 184 5.77 -3.63 7.37
C ASP A 184 6.03 -3.87 8.87
N PRO A 185 6.77 -2.98 9.56
CA PRO A 185 7.01 -3.13 10.99
C PRO A 185 5.73 -2.95 11.82
N GLN A 186 4.70 -2.30 11.26
CA GLN A 186 3.38 -2.14 11.89
C GLN A 186 2.47 -3.31 11.50
N ALA A 187 2.95 -4.55 11.68
CA ALA A 187 2.36 -5.83 11.25
C ALA A 187 0.96 -6.16 11.82
N ILE A 188 0.03 -5.20 11.79
CA ILE A 188 -1.39 -5.27 12.09
C ILE A 188 -2.16 -5.98 10.96
N ARG A 189 -1.50 -6.42 9.87
CA ARG A 189 -2.12 -6.36 8.54
C ARG A 189 -2.07 -7.64 7.71
N SER A 190 -2.29 -8.79 8.33
CA SER A 190 -2.58 -9.99 7.55
C SER A 190 -4.04 -9.94 7.07
N ARG A 191 -4.28 -9.28 5.91
CA ARG A 191 -5.45 -9.40 4.98
C ARG A 191 -6.06 -8.09 4.48
N PHE A 192 -5.30 -7.00 4.36
CA PHE A 192 -5.76 -5.98 3.43
C PHE A 192 -5.82 -6.55 2.00
N PRO A 193 -6.83 -6.15 1.20
CA PRO A 193 -6.85 -6.49 -0.21
C PRO A 193 -5.51 -6.13 -0.84
N ARG A 194 -5.02 -6.99 -1.71
CA ARG A 194 -3.76 -6.73 -2.40
C ARG A 194 -3.92 -7.06 -3.87
N VAL A 195 -3.31 -6.24 -4.70
CA VAL A 195 -3.38 -6.36 -6.16
C VAL A 195 -1.99 -6.65 -6.68
N PRO A 196 -1.80 -7.67 -7.54
CA PRO A 196 -0.50 -7.94 -8.12
C PRO A 196 -0.05 -6.72 -8.94
N VAL A 197 1.21 -6.32 -8.74
CA VAL A 197 1.81 -5.19 -9.43
C VAL A 197 3.02 -5.62 -10.25
N SER A 198 3.28 -4.87 -11.32
CA SER A 198 4.41 -5.15 -12.20
C SER A 198 5.72 -4.63 -11.59
N LYS A 199 6.85 -5.13 -12.10
CA LYS A 199 8.17 -4.59 -11.79
C LYS A 199 8.27 -3.09 -12.13
N GLN A 200 7.60 -2.64 -13.20
CA GLN A 200 7.54 -1.22 -13.57
C GLN A 200 6.75 -0.38 -12.57
N SER A 201 5.64 -0.93 -12.05
CA SER A 201 4.86 -0.27 -10.99
C SER A 201 5.72 -0.05 -9.74
N VAL A 202 6.51 -1.06 -9.34
CA VAL A 202 7.43 -0.95 -8.20
C VAL A 202 8.60 0.02 -8.49
N LEU A 203 9.10 0.06 -9.73
CA LEU A 203 10.08 1.08 -10.14
C LEU A 203 9.51 2.50 -10.04
N ALA A 204 8.27 2.71 -10.46
CA ALA A 204 7.59 3.98 -10.32
C ALA A 204 7.34 4.35 -8.85
N MET A 205 6.98 3.39 -7.98
CA MET A 205 6.90 3.60 -6.53
C MET A 205 8.25 4.01 -5.93
N PHE A 206 9.35 3.39 -6.38
CA PHE A 206 10.70 3.77 -5.96
C PHE A 206 11.01 5.22 -6.37
N TYR A 207 10.76 5.60 -7.63
CA TYR A 207 10.94 6.98 -8.07
C TYR A 207 10.04 7.95 -7.31
N ASN A 208 8.78 7.61 -7.06
CA ASN A 208 7.86 8.43 -6.29
C ASN A 208 8.43 8.71 -4.88
N ASN A 209 8.95 7.70 -4.20
CA ASN A 209 9.53 7.89 -2.86
C ASN A 209 10.82 8.73 -2.90
N LYS A 210 11.68 8.54 -3.91
CA LYS A 210 12.87 9.38 -4.13
C LYS A 210 12.50 10.84 -4.42
N GLY A 211 11.42 11.05 -5.16
CA GLY A 211 10.84 12.37 -5.39
C GLY A 211 10.32 13.02 -4.11
N ALA A 212 9.63 12.24 -3.27
CA ALA A 212 9.16 12.69 -1.95
C ALA A 212 10.32 13.08 -1.03
N ASP A 213 11.40 12.30 -0.97
CA ASP A 213 12.59 12.65 -0.19
C ASP A 213 13.24 13.94 -0.71
N ALA A 214 13.36 14.09 -2.03
CA ALA A 214 13.89 15.32 -2.63
C ALA A 214 12.99 16.54 -2.35
N LEU A 215 11.67 16.35 -2.33
CA LEU A 215 10.70 17.40 -2.00
C LEU A 215 10.83 17.87 -0.56
N VAL A 216 10.91 16.94 0.40
CA VAL A 216 11.14 17.24 1.83
C VAL A 216 12.48 17.97 2.01
N ALA A 217 13.50 17.59 1.25
CA ALA A 217 14.78 18.28 1.21
C ALA A 217 14.76 19.63 0.45
N ASN A 218 13.60 20.13 0.03
CA ASN A 218 13.40 21.34 -0.77
C ASN A 218 14.17 21.34 -2.13
N SER A 219 14.57 20.17 -2.61
CA SER A 219 15.24 19.99 -3.90
C SER A 219 14.20 19.83 -5.02
N TYR A 220 13.45 20.90 -5.31
CA TYR A 220 12.27 20.86 -6.17
C TYR A 220 12.53 20.36 -7.59
N THR A 221 13.66 20.74 -8.20
CA THR A 221 14.02 20.25 -9.55
C THR A 221 14.31 18.74 -9.55
N ARG A 222 14.96 18.23 -8.50
CA ARG A 222 15.22 16.80 -8.35
C ARG A 222 13.93 16.03 -8.05
N ALA A 223 13.06 16.59 -7.21
CA ALA A 223 11.73 16.05 -6.95
C ALA A 223 10.93 15.93 -8.25
N TYR A 224 10.92 16.99 -9.08
CA TYR A 224 10.27 16.97 -10.40
C TYR A 224 10.82 15.85 -11.28
N LYS A 225 12.15 15.71 -11.38
CA LYS A 225 12.78 14.67 -12.20
C LYS A 225 12.30 13.26 -11.83
N TYR A 226 12.23 12.97 -10.53
CA TYR A 226 11.76 11.68 -10.04
C TYR A 226 10.25 11.50 -10.21
N PHE A 227 9.42 12.49 -9.89
CA PHE A 227 7.97 12.39 -10.10
C PHE A 227 7.62 12.24 -11.58
N LYS A 228 8.28 12.99 -12.47
CA LYS A 228 8.16 12.84 -13.92
C LYS A 228 8.47 11.41 -14.34
N ALA A 229 9.62 10.87 -13.93
CA ALA A 229 9.99 9.48 -14.25
C ALA A 229 8.96 8.47 -13.71
N ALA A 230 8.45 8.67 -12.50
CA ALA A 230 7.40 7.81 -11.93
C ALA A 230 6.12 7.83 -12.77
N THR A 231 5.66 9.02 -13.18
CA THR A 231 4.46 9.18 -14.01
C THR A 231 4.63 8.68 -15.44
N GLU A 232 5.85 8.71 -15.98
CA GLU A 232 6.15 8.16 -17.31
C GLU A 232 6.21 6.62 -17.29
N VAL A 233 6.80 6.04 -16.24
CA VAL A 233 6.90 4.59 -16.08
C VAL A 233 5.55 3.95 -15.74
N ALA A 234 4.78 4.59 -14.85
CA ALA A 234 3.46 4.12 -14.47
C ALA A 234 2.45 5.28 -14.44
N PRO A 235 1.84 5.63 -15.59
CA PRO A 235 0.86 6.72 -15.67
C PRO A 235 -0.39 6.51 -14.81
N GLN A 236 -0.68 5.27 -14.44
CA GLN A 236 -1.80 4.89 -13.58
C GLN A 236 -1.47 4.96 -12.07
N LEU A 237 -0.20 5.22 -11.71
CA LEU A 237 0.22 5.31 -10.32
C LEU A 237 -0.21 6.66 -9.73
N GLN A 238 -1.42 6.69 -9.17
CA GLN A 238 -2.04 7.91 -8.64
C GLN A 238 -1.15 8.67 -7.65
N GLN A 239 -0.41 7.97 -6.79
CA GLN A 239 0.49 8.56 -5.79
C GLN A 239 1.50 9.54 -6.43
N SER A 240 2.00 9.23 -7.63
CA SER A 240 2.98 10.06 -8.34
C SER A 240 2.38 11.37 -8.80
N TRP A 241 1.14 11.34 -9.28
CA TRP A 241 0.41 12.55 -9.66
C TRP A 241 0.09 13.39 -8.43
N THR A 242 -0.38 12.77 -7.35
CA THR A 242 -0.62 13.47 -6.08
C THR A 242 0.62 14.22 -5.61
N ASN A 243 1.77 13.55 -5.58
CA ASN A 243 3.02 14.16 -5.12
C ASN A 243 3.56 15.23 -6.09
N LEU A 244 3.36 15.08 -7.41
CA LEU A 244 3.62 16.14 -8.38
C LEU A 244 2.74 17.38 -8.13
N GLY A 245 1.47 17.18 -7.79
CA GLY A 245 0.57 18.27 -7.39
C GLY A 245 1.05 19.00 -6.14
N VAL A 246 1.57 18.25 -5.14
CA VAL A 246 2.20 18.85 -3.94
C VAL A 246 3.41 19.70 -4.34
N LEU A 247 4.27 19.20 -5.22
CA LEU A 247 5.42 19.96 -5.72
C LEU A 247 5.00 21.26 -6.42
N TYR A 248 4.02 21.22 -7.32
CA TYR A 248 3.53 22.43 -7.99
C TYR A 248 2.90 23.41 -7.00
N ARG A 249 2.13 22.94 -6.02
CA ARG A 249 1.60 23.78 -4.94
C ARG A 249 2.72 24.46 -4.15
N MET A 250 3.78 23.73 -3.80
CA MET A 250 4.94 24.29 -3.09
C MET A 250 5.72 25.31 -3.93
N LYS A 251 5.74 25.15 -5.26
CA LYS A 251 6.31 26.14 -6.18
C LYS A 251 5.44 27.38 -6.41
N GLY A 252 4.21 27.39 -5.90
CA GLY A 252 3.24 28.47 -6.11
C GLY A 252 2.40 28.32 -7.39
N GLU A 253 2.57 27.23 -8.12
CA GLU A 253 1.87 26.96 -9.39
C GLU A 253 0.47 26.38 -9.12
N LEU A 254 -0.38 27.17 -8.47
CA LEU A 254 -1.62 26.70 -7.88
C LEU A 254 -2.60 26.13 -8.92
N LYS A 255 -2.67 26.72 -10.12
CA LYS A 255 -3.57 26.23 -11.16
C LYS A 255 -3.11 24.89 -11.73
N LEU A 256 -1.80 24.71 -11.88
CA LEU A 256 -1.23 23.48 -12.36
C LEU A 256 -1.36 22.36 -11.32
N ALA A 257 -1.15 22.69 -10.04
CA ALA A 257 -1.40 21.77 -8.93
C ALA A 257 -2.85 21.26 -8.95
N GLU A 258 -3.84 22.15 -9.17
CA GLU A 258 -5.25 21.77 -9.28
C GLU A 258 -5.49 20.78 -10.43
N ASN A 259 -4.97 21.08 -11.63
CA ASN A 259 -5.11 20.21 -12.80
C ASN A 259 -4.50 18.82 -12.55
N VAL A 260 -3.34 18.76 -11.88
CA VAL A 260 -2.69 17.49 -11.53
C VAL A 260 -3.48 16.72 -10.49
N TYR A 261 -4.01 17.38 -9.45
CA TYR A 261 -4.89 16.70 -8.48
C TYR A 261 -6.18 16.19 -9.13
N GLN A 262 -6.77 16.95 -10.05
CA GLN A 262 -7.94 16.49 -10.82
C GLN A 262 -7.60 15.27 -11.69
N HIS A 263 -6.41 15.24 -12.29
CA HIS A 263 -5.94 14.06 -13.00
C HIS A 263 -5.76 12.87 -12.05
N ALA A 264 -5.16 13.06 -10.88
CA ALA A 264 -5.06 12.00 -9.87
C ALA A 264 -6.46 11.47 -9.48
N LEU A 265 -7.46 12.34 -9.31
CA LEU A 265 -8.85 11.94 -9.02
C LEU A 265 -9.56 11.26 -10.20
N SER A 266 -9.07 11.44 -11.43
CA SER A 266 -9.59 10.70 -12.58
C SER A 266 -9.12 9.24 -12.62
N LEU A 267 -8.01 8.93 -11.91
CA LEU A 267 -7.49 7.56 -11.76
C LEU A 267 -8.19 6.82 -10.63
N ASP A 268 -8.38 7.50 -9.49
CA ASP A 268 -9.21 7.03 -8.38
C ASP A 268 -9.90 8.23 -7.71
N SER A 269 -11.23 8.25 -7.83
CA SER A 269 -12.06 9.37 -7.38
C SER A 269 -12.31 9.39 -5.87
N GLU A 270 -12.03 8.28 -5.16
CA GLU A 270 -12.29 8.13 -3.73
C GLU A 270 -11.03 8.26 -2.86
N ASN A 271 -9.89 8.66 -3.45
CA ASN A 271 -8.65 8.88 -2.73
C ASN A 271 -8.74 10.09 -1.79
N LEU A 272 -8.82 9.84 -0.47
CA LEU A 272 -8.98 10.92 0.50
C LEU A 272 -7.69 11.73 0.61
N THR A 273 -6.53 11.16 0.27
CA THR A 273 -5.26 11.92 0.25
C THR A 273 -5.24 13.02 -0.80
N VAL A 274 -5.79 12.75 -1.98
CA VAL A 274 -5.93 13.77 -3.01
C VAL A 274 -6.98 14.81 -2.58
N TRP A 275 -8.10 14.39 -1.96
CA TRP A 275 -9.09 15.31 -1.44
C TRP A 275 -8.51 16.26 -0.38
N GLU A 276 -7.69 15.77 0.55
CA GLU A 276 -7.05 16.64 1.54
C GLU A 276 -6.07 17.62 0.91
N ASN A 277 -5.23 17.16 -0.02
CA ASN A 277 -4.28 18.02 -0.72
C ASN A 277 -4.98 19.10 -1.56
N LEU A 278 -6.08 18.74 -2.22
CA LEU A 278 -6.91 19.69 -2.96
C LEU A 278 -7.61 20.68 -2.02
N ALA A 279 -8.06 20.24 -0.84
CA ALA A 279 -8.62 21.14 0.17
C ALA A 279 -7.58 22.14 0.69
N ILE A 280 -6.32 21.71 0.89
CA ILE A 280 -5.21 22.60 1.24
C ILE A 280 -4.97 23.60 0.09
N LEU A 281 -4.94 23.13 -1.16
CA LEU A 281 -4.80 23.99 -2.32
C LEU A 281 -5.90 25.06 -2.41
N TYR A 282 -7.15 24.69 -2.18
CA TYR A 282 -8.28 25.63 -2.18
C TYR A 282 -8.14 26.71 -1.11
N ARG A 283 -7.56 26.41 0.06
CA ARG A 283 -7.23 27.45 1.04
C ARG A 283 -6.18 28.43 0.51
N HIS A 284 -5.14 27.95 -0.18
CA HIS A 284 -4.15 28.82 -0.84
C HIS A 284 -4.77 29.69 -1.95
N GLN A 285 -5.86 29.23 -2.57
CA GLN A 285 -6.63 29.98 -3.58
C GLN A 285 -7.75 30.85 -2.98
N ASN A 286 -7.86 30.97 -1.64
CA ASN A 286 -8.95 31.66 -0.93
C ASN A 286 -10.36 31.06 -1.17
N ARG A 287 -10.44 29.82 -1.66
CA ARG A 287 -11.67 29.05 -1.89
C ARG A 287 -12.07 28.27 -0.64
N HIS A 288 -12.35 29.00 0.44
CA HIS A 288 -12.55 28.41 1.78
C HIS A 288 -13.74 27.46 1.88
N GLU A 289 -14.86 27.75 1.20
CA GLU A 289 -16.05 26.91 1.27
C GLU A 289 -15.85 25.56 0.57
N GLU A 290 -15.19 25.54 -0.59
CA GLU A 290 -14.86 24.29 -1.29
C GLU A 290 -13.88 23.44 -0.48
N SER A 291 -12.90 24.07 0.19
CA SER A 291 -12.01 23.39 1.13
C SER A 291 -12.78 22.73 2.28
N LYS A 292 -13.71 23.46 2.90
CA LYS A 292 -14.54 22.93 4.01
C LYS A 292 -15.39 21.75 3.57
N GLN A 293 -16.04 21.85 2.41
CA GLN A 293 -16.87 20.76 1.86
C GLN A 293 -16.03 19.50 1.64
N LEU A 294 -14.85 19.64 1.05
CA LEU A 294 -13.98 18.51 0.76
C LEU A 294 -13.47 17.84 2.05
N LEU A 295 -13.05 18.64 3.04
CA LEU A 295 -12.63 18.13 4.34
C LEU A 295 -13.78 17.45 5.10
N ALA A 296 -15.02 17.94 4.97
CA ALA A 296 -16.19 17.28 5.56
C ALA A 296 -16.46 15.91 4.90
N SER A 297 -16.27 15.80 3.58
CA SER A 297 -16.35 14.52 2.86
C SER A 297 -15.27 13.54 3.30
N VAL A 298 -14.02 14.00 3.44
CA VAL A 298 -12.91 13.19 3.99
C VAL A 298 -13.25 12.67 5.38
N GLU A 299 -13.71 13.56 6.27
CA GLU A 299 -14.04 13.20 7.65
C GLU A 299 -15.19 12.21 7.73
N THR A 300 -16.19 12.37 6.86
CA THR A 300 -17.32 11.43 6.77
C THR A 300 -16.83 10.05 6.35
N LYS A 301 -16.05 9.96 5.25
CA LYS A 301 -15.49 8.69 4.74
C LYS A 301 -14.65 7.98 5.81
N ARG A 302 -13.78 8.72 6.52
CA ARG A 302 -13.00 8.20 7.65
C ARG A 302 -13.88 7.64 8.76
N LYS A 303 -14.85 8.43 9.24
CA LYS A 303 -15.74 8.01 10.33
C LYS A 303 -16.59 6.79 9.98
N THR A 304 -16.90 6.58 8.70
CA THR A 304 -17.65 5.42 8.21
C THR A 304 -16.77 4.22 7.87
N ASN A 305 -15.44 4.35 7.93
CA ASN A 305 -14.52 3.26 7.64
C ASN A 305 -14.22 2.45 8.92
N PRO A 306 -14.57 1.15 9.00
CA PRO A 306 -14.25 0.32 10.16
C PRO A 306 -12.74 0.24 10.44
N PHE A 307 -11.91 0.17 9.41
CA PHE A 307 -10.46 0.06 9.54
C PHE A 307 -9.82 1.34 10.07
N TYR A 308 -10.39 2.51 9.77
CA TYR A 308 -9.92 3.76 10.36
C TYR A 308 -10.01 3.72 11.90
N HIS A 309 -11.15 3.28 12.42
CA HIS A 309 -11.31 3.13 13.87
C HIS A 309 -10.49 1.97 14.44
N PHE A 310 -10.34 0.87 13.70
CA PHE A 310 -9.50 -0.24 14.12
C PHE A 310 -8.04 0.19 14.33
N ILE A 311 -7.46 0.92 13.38
CA ILE A 311 -6.06 1.39 13.47
C ILE A 311 -5.87 2.41 14.59
N LEU A 312 -6.80 3.33 14.78
CA LEU A 312 -6.77 4.22 15.96
C LEU A 312 -6.86 3.43 17.27
N GLY A 313 -7.60 2.32 17.26
CA GLY A 313 -7.66 1.38 18.37
C GLY A 313 -6.33 0.69 18.64
N GLU A 314 -5.67 0.17 17.60
CA GLU A 314 -4.34 -0.48 17.72
C GLU A 314 -3.29 0.51 18.22
N GLN A 315 -3.25 1.73 17.67
CA GLN A 315 -2.33 2.77 18.15
C GLN A 315 -2.58 3.10 19.63
N SER A 316 -3.84 3.34 20.01
CA SER A 316 -4.18 3.60 21.41
C SER A 316 -3.83 2.42 22.33
N PHE A 317 -3.91 1.19 21.82
CA PHE A 317 -3.57 -0.01 22.56
C PHE A 317 -2.05 -0.13 22.77
N GLU A 318 -1.25 0.13 21.73
CA GLU A 318 0.21 0.19 21.79
C GLU A 318 0.70 1.28 22.76
N ASP A 319 0.01 2.42 22.78
CA ASP A 319 0.27 3.53 23.71
C ASP A 319 -0.18 3.22 25.16
N GLY A 320 -0.75 2.04 25.42
CA GLY A 320 -1.25 1.61 26.73
C GLY A 320 -2.59 2.28 27.14
N GLU A 321 -3.20 3.03 26.24
CA GLU A 321 -4.47 3.73 26.45
C GLU A 321 -5.68 2.81 26.21
N PHE A 322 -5.77 1.70 26.95
CA PHE A 322 -6.72 0.61 26.67
C PHE A 322 -8.20 1.03 26.63
N ALA A 323 -8.61 2.00 27.45
CA ALA A 323 -9.98 2.51 27.42
C ALA A 323 -10.31 3.27 26.13
N LYS A 324 -9.34 4.03 25.59
CA LYS A 324 -9.49 4.70 24.29
C LYS A 324 -9.46 3.67 23.16
N ALA A 325 -8.56 2.69 23.24
CA ALA A 325 -8.52 1.57 22.29
C ALA A 325 -9.88 0.86 22.21
N LEU A 326 -10.47 0.52 23.36
CA LEU A 326 -11.79 -0.08 23.45
C LEU A 326 -12.87 0.78 22.77
N ALA A 327 -12.90 2.09 23.02
CA ALA A 327 -13.86 3.00 22.39
C ALA A 327 -13.74 3.02 20.86
N HIS A 328 -12.51 2.98 20.35
CA HIS A 328 -12.23 2.91 18.91
C HIS A 328 -12.64 1.56 18.31
N TYR A 329 -12.24 0.43 18.91
CA TYR A 329 -12.68 -0.88 18.45
C TYR A 329 -14.20 -1.06 18.50
N GLN A 330 -14.88 -0.48 19.49
CA GLN A 330 -16.34 -0.48 19.57
C GLN A 330 -16.99 0.31 18.42
N ARG A 331 -16.36 1.38 17.93
CA ARG A 331 -16.81 2.08 16.71
C ARG A 331 -16.56 1.20 15.48
N ALA A 332 -15.38 0.59 15.38
CA ALA A 332 -15.01 -0.29 14.29
C ALA A 332 -16.00 -1.47 14.16
N VAL A 333 -16.32 -2.15 15.26
CA VAL A 333 -17.23 -3.33 15.25
C VAL A 333 -18.67 -2.94 14.92
N ARG A 334 -19.10 -1.70 15.20
CA ARG A 334 -20.43 -1.23 14.78
C ARG A 334 -20.54 -1.11 13.26
N LEU A 335 -19.43 -0.78 12.58
CA LEU A 335 -19.33 -0.62 11.15
C LEU A 335 -19.09 -1.96 10.44
N ASP A 336 -18.27 -2.84 11.03
CA ASP A 336 -18.09 -4.22 10.57
C ASP A 336 -18.09 -5.20 11.75
N ARG A 337 -19.24 -5.85 11.96
CA ARG A 337 -19.49 -6.76 13.09
C ARG A 337 -18.82 -8.12 12.96
N LYS A 338 -18.37 -8.49 11.76
CA LYS A 338 -17.86 -9.83 11.46
C LYS A 338 -16.36 -9.82 11.17
N ASN A 339 -15.71 -8.66 11.20
CA ASN A 339 -14.28 -8.60 11.07
C ASN A 339 -13.59 -9.22 12.29
N HIS A 340 -12.92 -10.35 12.09
CA HIS A 340 -12.26 -11.09 13.17
C HIS A 340 -11.10 -10.32 13.81
N GLU A 341 -10.42 -9.42 13.10
CA GLU A 341 -9.32 -8.62 13.65
C GLU A 341 -9.85 -7.56 14.60
N ILE A 342 -10.96 -6.89 14.24
CA ILE A 342 -11.65 -5.95 15.12
C ILE A 342 -12.16 -6.65 16.38
N LEU A 343 -12.74 -7.85 16.23
CA LEU A 343 -13.20 -8.67 17.36
C LEU A 343 -12.02 -9.10 18.25
N PHE A 344 -10.89 -9.44 17.65
CA PHE A 344 -9.68 -9.75 18.39
C PHE A 344 -9.12 -8.52 19.12
N GLY A 345 -9.12 -7.35 18.49
CA GLY A 345 -8.76 -6.06 19.11
C GLY A 345 -9.62 -5.74 20.33
N LEU A 346 -10.94 -5.93 20.24
CA LEU A 346 -11.85 -5.83 21.38
C LEU A 346 -11.46 -6.80 22.50
N ALA A 347 -11.20 -8.06 22.17
CA ALA A 347 -10.83 -9.07 23.16
C ALA A 347 -9.54 -8.68 23.92
N LYS A 348 -8.51 -8.21 23.20
CA LYS A 348 -7.28 -7.68 23.81
C LYS A 348 -7.59 -6.52 24.77
N ALA A 349 -8.34 -5.52 24.31
CA ALA A 349 -8.64 -4.34 25.11
C ALA A 349 -9.45 -4.66 26.38
N TYR A 350 -10.45 -5.54 26.28
CA TYR A 350 -11.21 -6.00 27.44
C TYR A 350 -10.34 -6.79 28.43
N TYR A 351 -9.43 -7.63 27.94
CA TYR A 351 -8.50 -8.37 28.79
C TYR A 351 -7.59 -7.42 29.59
N GLU A 352 -6.96 -6.45 28.93
CA GLU A 352 -6.10 -5.45 29.61
C GLU A 352 -6.87 -4.58 30.62
N LEU A 353 -8.18 -4.39 30.41
CA LEU A 353 -9.07 -3.69 31.34
C LEU A 353 -9.64 -4.61 32.44
N GLY A 354 -9.29 -5.90 32.45
CA GLY A 354 -9.73 -6.88 33.46
C GLY A 354 -11.13 -7.46 33.24
N ASP A 355 -11.79 -7.15 32.14
CA ASP A 355 -13.11 -7.70 31.79
C ASP A 355 -12.96 -9.00 31.00
N ILE A 356 -12.62 -10.07 31.72
CA ILE A 356 -12.32 -11.38 31.12
C ILE A 356 -13.54 -11.97 30.40
N SER A 357 -14.76 -11.72 30.91
CA SER A 357 -15.98 -12.22 30.28
C SER A 357 -16.17 -11.65 28.87
N ASN A 358 -16.02 -10.34 28.68
CA ASN A 358 -16.10 -9.76 27.34
C ASN A 358 -14.89 -10.15 26.49
N ALA A 359 -13.70 -10.28 27.08
CA ALA A 359 -12.52 -10.76 26.35
C ALA A 359 -12.76 -12.13 25.71
N GLN A 360 -13.26 -13.11 26.47
CA GLN A 360 -13.59 -14.45 25.98
C GLN A 360 -14.68 -14.40 24.90
N ARG A 361 -15.75 -13.62 25.12
CA ARG A 361 -16.85 -13.48 24.16
C ARG A 361 -16.38 -12.97 22.79
N TYR A 362 -15.60 -11.89 22.78
CA TYR A 362 -15.11 -11.30 21.52
C TYR A 362 -14.05 -12.17 20.86
N LEU A 363 -13.21 -12.86 21.63
CA LEU A 363 -12.24 -13.80 21.09
C LEU A 363 -12.91 -15.03 20.46
N GLN A 364 -13.98 -15.55 21.06
CA GLN A 364 -14.81 -16.58 20.44
C GLN A 364 -15.45 -16.08 19.14
N GLY A 365 -15.87 -14.82 19.10
CA GLY A 365 -16.31 -14.16 17.87
C GLY A 365 -15.22 -14.16 16.79
N ALA A 366 -13.98 -13.81 17.14
CA ALA A 366 -12.85 -13.83 16.21
C ALA A 366 -12.57 -15.25 15.67
N VAL A 367 -12.69 -16.29 16.50
CA VAL A 367 -12.63 -17.70 16.05
C VAL A 367 -13.73 -17.99 15.02
N ASN A 368 -14.98 -17.62 15.32
CA ASN A 368 -16.14 -17.93 14.49
C ASN A 368 -16.11 -17.24 13.12
N PHE A 369 -15.54 -16.03 13.04
CA PHE A 369 -15.44 -15.25 11.80
C PHE A 369 -14.04 -15.29 11.16
N SER A 370 -13.19 -16.22 11.56
CA SER A 370 -11.89 -16.42 10.93
C SER A 370 -12.04 -16.87 9.47
N PRO A 371 -11.30 -16.26 8.51
CA PRO A 371 -11.42 -16.59 7.09
C PRO A 371 -10.58 -17.81 6.70
N ASP A 372 -9.67 -18.27 7.56
CA ASP A 372 -8.93 -19.51 7.37
C ASP A 372 -8.65 -20.25 8.68
N LYS A 373 -8.24 -21.51 8.51
CA LYS A 373 -7.94 -22.43 9.62
C LYS A 373 -6.78 -21.93 10.48
N TYR A 374 -5.82 -21.20 9.92
CA TYR A 374 -4.67 -20.71 10.65
C TYR A 374 -5.08 -19.63 11.66
N SER A 375 -5.84 -18.62 11.23
CA SER A 375 -6.40 -17.62 12.15
C SER A 375 -7.32 -18.24 13.19
N ALA A 376 -8.20 -19.15 12.79
CA ALA A 376 -9.10 -19.81 13.72
C ALA A 376 -8.32 -20.55 14.82
N GLN A 377 -7.26 -21.28 14.44
CA GLN A 377 -6.39 -21.97 15.38
C GLN A 377 -5.63 -20.99 16.29
N HIS A 378 -5.07 -19.92 15.73
CA HIS A 378 -4.35 -18.89 16.49
C HIS A 378 -5.24 -18.28 17.58
N TYR A 379 -6.46 -17.88 17.25
CA TYR A 379 -7.41 -17.33 18.22
C TYR A 379 -7.90 -18.39 19.22
N SER A 380 -8.12 -19.63 18.78
CA SER A 380 -8.53 -20.73 19.67
C SER A 380 -7.47 -21.05 20.73
N SER A 381 -6.19 -21.02 20.36
CA SER A 381 -5.08 -21.20 21.31
C SER A 381 -5.05 -20.09 22.37
N LYS A 382 -5.29 -18.83 21.96
CA LYS A 382 -5.41 -17.71 22.91
C LYS A 382 -6.62 -17.85 23.83
N LEU A 383 -7.75 -18.31 23.30
CA LEU A 383 -8.98 -18.50 24.08
C LEU A 383 -8.80 -19.58 25.14
N ALA A 384 -8.16 -20.70 24.78
CA ALA A 384 -7.83 -21.75 25.73
C ALA A 384 -6.92 -21.23 26.85
N ALA A 385 -5.88 -20.44 26.51
CA ALA A 385 -5.00 -19.83 27.50
C ALA A 385 -5.73 -18.91 28.49
N LEU A 386 -6.69 -18.11 28.02
CA LEU A 386 -7.52 -17.26 28.87
C LEU A 386 -8.38 -18.07 29.85
N ALA A 387 -9.01 -19.15 29.39
CA ALA A 387 -9.85 -20.01 30.23
C ALA A 387 -9.06 -20.78 31.30
N HIS A 388 -7.76 -21.01 31.08
CA HIS A 388 -6.88 -21.65 32.06
C HIS A 388 -6.43 -20.71 33.17
N ASN A 389 -6.34 -19.40 32.93
CA ASN A 389 -5.94 -18.41 33.94
C ASN A 389 -7.06 -18.04 34.93
N GLU A 390 -8.29 -18.52 34.72
CA GLU A 390 -9.43 -18.32 35.64
C GLU A 390 -9.58 -19.45 36.67
N ARG A 391 -8.79 -20.53 36.58
CA ARG A 391 -8.76 -21.65 37.52
C ARG A 391 -7.55 -21.58 38.43
#